data_AF-A0A263DKL0-F1
#
_entry.id   AF-A0A263DKL0-F1
#
_cell.length_a   1.000
_cell.length_b   1.000
_cell.length_c   1.000
_cell.angle_alpha   90.00
_cell.angle_beta   90.00
_cell.angle_gamma   90.00
#
_symmetry.space_group_name_H-M   'P 1'
#
loop_
_entity.id
_entity.type
_entity.pdbx_description
1 polymer ?
#
loop_
_entity_poly.entity_id
_entity_poly.type
_entity_poly.pdbx_seq_one_letter_code
_entity_poly.pdbx_strand_id
1 'polypeptide(L)'
;MLRVGDLAARTGVNPRLLRYYENQGLIEAARSSTGQRLFEPTAVEQVRYVRQLLDAGLPTRVIGELLGCIRESGRLEPCAVPTLVEHLRAHDERIAGLLGTRHALQGLIDSSSPAR
;
A
#
# COMPACT_ATOMS: atom_id res chain seq x y z
N MET A 1 -0.47 -11.12 -22.70
CA MET A 1 -0.10 -9.74 -22.32
C MET A 1 -1.30 -8.79 -22.38
N LEU A 2 -1.30 -7.75 -21.55
CA LEU A 2 -2.36 -6.76 -21.33
C LEU A 2 -1.83 -5.35 -21.57
N ARG A 3 -2.62 -4.46 -22.18
CA ARG A 3 -2.30 -3.02 -22.20
C ARG A 3 -2.64 -2.41 -20.84
N VAL A 4 -2.10 -1.22 -20.56
CA VAL A 4 -2.42 -0.49 -19.31
C VAL A 4 -3.93 -0.24 -19.14
N GLY A 5 -4.67 -0.04 -20.24
CA GLY A 5 -6.13 0.10 -20.20
C GLY A 5 -6.85 -1.18 -19.79
N ASP A 6 -6.40 -2.33 -20.30
CA ASP A 6 -6.96 -3.64 -19.95
C ASP A 6 -6.69 -3.96 -18.47
N LEU A 7 -5.46 -3.69 -18.02
CA LEU A 7 -5.08 -3.86 -16.61
C LEU A 7 -5.90 -2.95 -15.70
N ALA A 8 -6.13 -1.70 -16.11
CA ALA A 8 -6.98 -0.76 -15.37
C ALA A 8 -8.42 -1.27 -15.26
N ALA A 9 -9.01 -1.73 -16.37
CA ALA A 9 -10.37 -2.26 -16.37
C ALA A 9 -10.51 -3.50 -15.45
N ARG A 10 -9.51 -4.37 -15.40
CA ARG A 10 -9.54 -5.61 -14.58
C ARG A 10 -9.27 -5.40 -13.10
N THR A 11 -8.57 -4.33 -12.74
CA THR A 11 -8.13 -4.04 -11.37
C THR A 11 -8.92 -2.91 -10.72
N GLY A 12 -9.64 -2.11 -11.50
CA GLY A 12 -10.29 -0.88 -11.04
C GLY A 12 -9.30 0.25 -10.74
N VAL A 13 -8.00 0.05 -10.98
CA VAL A 13 -6.96 1.03 -10.71
C VAL A 13 -6.76 1.94 -11.93
N ASN A 14 -6.76 3.25 -11.72
CA ASN A 14 -6.52 4.21 -12.79
C ASN A 14 -5.14 3.98 -13.46
N PRO A 15 -5.02 4.06 -14.81
CA PRO A 15 -3.76 3.95 -15.54
C PRO A 15 -2.58 4.78 -14.99
N ARG A 16 -2.83 5.98 -14.45
CA ARG A 16 -1.78 6.81 -13.84
C ARG A 16 -1.18 6.13 -12.61
N LEU A 17 -2.02 5.50 -11.79
CA LEU A 17 -1.58 4.81 -10.59
C LEU A 17 -0.89 3.48 -10.93
N LEU A 18 -1.33 2.78 -11.98
CA LEU A 18 -0.61 1.61 -12.51
C LEU A 18 0.80 1.97 -12.99
N ARG A 19 0.96 3.09 -13.70
CA ARG A 19 2.30 3.60 -14.09
C ARG A 19 3.14 3.98 -12.89
N TYR A 20 2.51 4.51 -11.84
CA TYR A 20 3.20 4.78 -10.59
C TYR A 20 3.69 3.47 -9.94
N TYR A 21 2.86 2.43 -9.87
CA TYR A 21 3.27 1.11 -9.37
C TYR A 21 4.42 0.53 -10.19
N GLU A 22 4.37 0.61 -11.52
CA GLU A 22 5.47 0.22 -12.41
C GLU A 22 6.77 0.99 -12.08
N ASN A 23 6.70 2.32 -11.95
CA ASN A 23 7.86 3.14 -11.62
C ASN A 23 8.43 2.86 -10.21
N GLN A 24 7.60 2.34 -9.29
CA GLN A 24 8.05 1.91 -7.97
C GLN A 24 8.52 0.45 -7.96
N GLY A 25 8.56 -0.23 -9.11
CA GLY A 25 8.95 -1.63 -9.23
C GLY A 25 7.93 -2.63 -8.67
N LEU A 26 6.72 -2.17 -8.34
CA LEU A 26 5.67 -3.01 -7.73
C LEU A 26 4.96 -3.90 -8.72
N ILE A 27 5.03 -3.57 -10.00
CA ILE A 27 4.57 -4.38 -11.14
C ILE A 27 5.57 -4.19 -12.29
N GLU A 28 5.69 -5.18 -13.15
CA GLU A 28 6.61 -5.12 -14.29
C GLU A 28 5.84 -5.04 -15.62
N ALA A 29 6.36 -4.22 -16.54
CA ALA A 29 5.86 -4.08 -17.89
C ALA A 29 6.95 -4.47 -18.91
N ALA A 30 6.63 -5.41 -19.78
CA ALA A 30 7.40 -5.65 -20.99
C ALA A 30 7.15 -4.53 -22.02
N ARG A 31 8.09 -4.37 -22.96
CA ARG A 31 7.93 -3.49 -24.11
C ARG A 31 7.64 -4.31 -25.35
N SER A 32 6.55 -3.98 -26.04
CA SER A 32 6.27 -4.50 -27.38
C SER A 32 7.29 -4.00 -28.41
N SER A 33 7.31 -4.61 -29.59
CA SER A 33 8.08 -4.17 -30.75
C SER A 33 7.79 -2.72 -31.17
N THR A 34 6.60 -2.19 -30.85
CA THR A 34 6.21 -0.79 -31.11
C THR A 34 6.40 0.12 -29.89
N GLY A 35 7.11 -0.33 -28.84
CA GLY A 35 7.42 0.45 -27.63
C GLY A 35 6.28 0.58 -26.60
N GLN A 36 5.11 -0.01 -26.86
CA GLN A 36 3.96 0.01 -25.94
C GLN A 36 4.24 -0.87 -24.71
N ARG A 37 3.77 -0.42 -23.54
CA ARG A 37 3.81 -1.18 -22.29
C ARG A 37 2.81 -2.32 -22.32
N LEU A 38 3.29 -3.51 -21.99
CA LEU A 38 2.52 -4.73 -21.93
C LEU A 38 2.77 -5.42 -20.59
N PHE A 39 1.70 -5.79 -19.90
CA PHE A 39 1.75 -6.45 -18.60
C PHE A 39 1.37 -7.93 -18.77
N GLU A 40 1.98 -8.81 -17.99
CA GLU A 40 1.51 -10.19 -17.94
C GLU A 40 0.13 -10.27 -17.27
N PRO A 41 -0.72 -11.26 -17.59
CA PRO A 41 -2.00 -11.45 -16.92
C PRO A 41 -1.88 -11.57 -15.39
N THR A 42 -0.76 -12.11 -14.90
CA THR A 42 -0.42 -12.21 -13.47
C THR A 42 -0.32 -10.84 -12.77
N ALA A 43 -0.05 -9.77 -13.52
CA ALA A 43 -0.02 -8.41 -12.97
C ALA A 43 -1.37 -7.99 -12.38
N VAL A 44 -2.49 -8.60 -12.79
CA VAL A 44 -3.81 -8.33 -12.19
C VAL A 44 -3.81 -8.69 -10.71
N GLU A 45 -3.34 -9.89 -10.35
CA GLU A 45 -3.29 -10.32 -8.95
C GLU A 45 -2.23 -9.54 -8.18
N GLN A 46 -1.09 -9.25 -8.81
CA GLN A 46 -0.05 -8.41 -8.21
C GLN A 46 -0.56 -7.01 -7.85
N VAL A 47 -1.33 -6.36 -8.75
CA VAL A 47 -1.95 -5.06 -8.46
C VAL A 47 -2.95 -5.16 -7.32
N ARG A 48 -3.80 -6.18 -7.29
CA ARG A 48 -4.76 -6.38 -6.19
C ARG A 48 -4.04 -6.57 -4.86
N TYR A 49 -2.94 -7.30 -4.87
CA TYR A 49 -2.15 -7.55 -3.69
C TYR A 49 -1.44 -6.28 -3.18
N VAL A 50 -0.84 -5.50 -4.08
CA VAL A 50 -0.30 -4.17 -3.76
C VAL A 50 -1.38 -3.28 -3.15
N ARG A 51 -2.61 -3.30 -3.68
CA ARG A 51 -3.75 -2.54 -3.13
C ARG A 51 -4.11 -2.99 -1.71
N GLN A 52 -4.15 -4.28 -1.42
CA GLN A 52 -4.41 -4.80 -0.07
C GLN A 52 -3.36 -4.33 0.94
N LEU A 53 -2.07 -4.37 0.57
CA LEU A 53 -1.00 -3.90 1.45
C LEU A 53 -1.05 -2.38 1.67
N LEU A 54 -1.39 -1.61 0.63
CA LEU A 54 -1.63 -0.17 0.76
C LEU A 54 -2.80 0.13 1.69
N ASP A 55 -3.89 -0.62 1.59
CA ASP A 55 -5.08 -0.47 2.43
C ASP A 55 -4.78 -0.89 3.90
N ALA A 56 -3.79 -1.75 4.11
CA ALA A 56 -3.24 -2.09 5.43
C ALA A 56 -2.28 -1.02 6.00
N GLY A 57 -2.06 0.10 5.30
CA GLY A 57 -1.23 1.22 5.77
C GLY A 57 0.26 1.11 5.41
N LEU A 58 0.66 0.11 4.64
CA LEU A 58 2.05 -0.02 4.20
C LEU A 58 2.32 0.94 3.03
N PRO A 59 3.35 1.80 3.09
CA PRO A 59 3.69 2.66 1.97
C PRO A 59 4.32 1.85 0.83
N THR A 60 4.22 2.35 -0.41
CA THR A 60 4.76 1.68 -1.61
C THR A 60 6.23 1.29 -1.52
N ARG A 61 7.05 2.11 -0.84
CA ARG A 61 8.46 1.79 -0.57
C ARG A 61 8.61 0.45 0.15
N VAL A 62 7.84 0.25 1.22
CA VAL A 62 7.90 -0.95 2.08
C VAL A 62 7.33 -2.15 1.34
N ILE A 63 6.25 -1.94 0.58
CA ILE A 63 5.71 -2.99 -0.29
C ILE A 63 6.78 -3.46 -1.28
N GLY A 64 7.58 -2.54 -1.82
CA GLY A 64 8.72 -2.85 -2.69
C GLY A 64 9.79 -3.72 -2.01
N GLU A 65 10.14 -3.39 -0.76
CA GLU A 65 11.08 -4.18 0.06
C GLU A 65 10.56 -5.60 0.35
N LEU A 66 9.24 -5.76 0.43
CA LEU A 66 8.57 -7.04 0.68
C LEU A 66 8.39 -7.92 -0.58
N LEU A 67 8.62 -7.41 -1.80
CA LEU A 67 8.39 -8.17 -3.04
C LEU A 67 9.15 -9.50 -3.09
N GLY A 68 10.39 -9.53 -2.58
CA GLY A 68 11.18 -10.77 -2.50
C GLY A 68 10.62 -11.82 -1.53
N CYS A 69 9.71 -11.41 -0.65
CA CYS A 69 9.03 -12.25 0.32
C CYS A 69 7.59 -12.62 -0.09
N ILE A 70 7.17 -12.27 -1.31
CA ILE A 70 5.82 -12.53 -1.82
C ILE A 70 5.89 -13.68 -2.84
N ARG A 71 5.09 -14.72 -2.63
CA ARG A 71 4.91 -15.81 -3.61
C ARG A 71 3.84 -15.46 -4.64
N GLU A 72 3.79 -16.21 -5.74
CA GLU A 72 2.84 -16.04 -6.85
C GLU A 72 1.36 -16.01 -6.41
N SER A 73 1.02 -16.59 -5.26
CA SER A 73 -0.32 -16.57 -4.67
C SER A 73 -0.65 -15.32 -3.83
N GLY A 74 0.26 -14.35 -3.73
CA GLY A 74 0.13 -13.23 -2.79
C GLY A 74 0.40 -13.63 -1.34
N ARG A 75 0.89 -14.85 -1.08
CA ARG A 75 1.26 -15.28 0.26
C ARG A 75 2.57 -14.60 0.70
N LEU A 76 2.53 -13.94 1.86
CA LEU A 76 3.74 -13.46 2.54
C LEU A 76 4.49 -14.64 3.15
N GLU A 77 5.76 -14.72 2.81
CA GLU A 77 6.69 -15.66 3.41
C GLU A 77 7.20 -15.10 4.75
N PRO A 78 7.73 -15.97 5.64
CA PRO A 78 8.23 -15.55 6.95
C PRO A 78 9.26 -14.40 6.92
N CYS A 79 9.99 -14.22 5.82
CA CYS A 79 10.94 -13.12 5.68
C CYS A 79 10.28 -11.72 5.66
N ALA A 80 8.96 -11.61 5.43
CA ALA A 80 8.23 -10.35 5.53
C ALA A 80 7.90 -9.94 6.98
N VAL A 81 7.86 -10.92 7.90
CA VAL A 81 7.38 -10.71 9.27
C VAL A 81 8.16 -9.63 10.03
N PRO A 82 9.51 -9.57 9.98
CA PRO A 82 10.26 -8.53 10.70
C PRO A 82 9.83 -7.11 10.29
N THR A 83 9.72 -6.86 8.98
CA THR A 83 9.27 -5.57 8.44
C THR A 83 7.84 -5.24 8.88
N LEU A 84 6.92 -6.21 8.82
CA LEU A 84 5.53 -5.99 9.26
C LEU A 84 5.43 -5.67 10.75
N VAL A 85 6.23 -6.33 11.59
CA VAL A 85 6.27 -6.08 13.03
C VAL A 85 6.82 -4.69 13.34
N GLU A 86 7.85 -4.24 12.62
CA GLU A 86 8.38 -2.88 12.76
C GLU A 86 7.33 -1.83 12.39
N HIS A 87 6.62 -2.04 11.27
CA HIS A 87 5.54 -1.15 10.86
C HIS A 87 4.38 -1.13 11.85
N LEU A 88 3.98 -2.30 12.38
CA LEU A 88 2.94 -2.39 13.39
C LEU A 88 3.30 -1.57 14.63
N ARG A 89 4.53 -1.73 15.14
CA ARG A 89 5.01 -0.97 16.31
C ARG A 89 4.98 0.55 16.07
N ALA A 90 5.45 1.01 14.91
CA ALA A 90 5.40 2.42 14.56
C ALA A 90 3.96 2.96 14.48
N HIS A 91 3.00 2.14 14.04
CA HIS A 91 1.59 2.51 14.04
C HIS A 91 1.02 2.56 15.45
N ASP A 92 1.34 1.60 16.31
CA ASP A 92 0.91 1.58 17.71
C ASP A 92 1.41 2.81 18.47
N GLU A 93 2.68 3.21 18.27
CA GLU A 93 3.26 4.42 18.85
C GLU A 93 2.52 5.68 18.38
N ARG A 94 2.22 5.77 17.08
CA ARG A 94 1.46 6.90 16.52
C ARG A 94 0.03 6.94 17.04
N ILE A 95 -0.63 5.79 17.20
CA ILE A 95 -1.96 5.69 17.81
C ILE A 95 -1.91 6.18 19.26
N ALA A 96 -0.95 5.72 20.05
CA ALA A 96 -0.79 6.13 21.43
C ALA A 96 -0.59 7.66 21.55
N GLY A 97 0.25 8.24 20.68
CA GLY A 97 0.45 9.68 20.60
C GLY A 97 -0.84 10.44 20.26
N LEU A 98 -1.59 10.00 19.24
CA LEU A 98 -2.86 10.61 18.83
C LEU A 98 -3.93 10.53 19.92
N LEU A 99 -4.01 9.41 20.64
CA LEU A 99 -4.91 9.26 21.78
C LEU A 99 -4.53 10.22 22.92
N GLY A 100 -3.23 10.38 23.19
CA GLY A 100 -2.72 11.36 24.15
C GLY A 100 -3.10 12.80 23.77
N THR A 101 -2.88 13.19 22.51
CA THR A 101 -3.31 14.51 21.99
C THR A 101 -4.81 14.71 22.13
N ARG A 102 -5.63 13.71 21.77
CA ARG A 102 -7.08 13.75 21.92
C ARG A 102 -7.48 14.01 23.37
N HIS A 103 -6.89 13.29 24.33
CA HIS A 103 -7.19 13.45 25.75
C HIS A 103 -6.82 14.85 26.26
N ALA A 104 -5.66 15.39 25.85
CA ALA A 104 -5.26 16.74 26.20
C ALA A 104 -6.25 17.80 25.67
N LEU A 105 -6.65 17.68 24.40
CA LEU A 105 -7.64 18.57 23.80
C LEU A 105 -9.01 18.48 24.49
N GLN A 106 -9.45 17.27 24.87
CA GLN A 106 -10.70 17.09 25.61
C GLN A 106 -10.64 17.79 26.97
N GLY A 107 -9.52 17.68 27.71
CA GLY A 107 -9.35 18.36 28.98
C GLY A 107 -9.44 19.90 28.87
N LEU A 108 -8.88 20.48 27.80
CA LEU A 108 -9.00 21.92 27.54
C LEU A 108 -10.47 22.33 27.26
N ILE A 109 -11.20 21.52 26.49
CA ILE A 109 -12.63 21.76 26.20
C ILE A 109 -13.45 21.71 27.51
N ASP A 110 -13.22 20.70 28.33
CA ASP A 110 -13.96 20.51 29.59
C ASP A 110 -13.70 21.68 30.55
N SER A 111 -12.45 22.17 30.64
CA SER A 111 -12.09 23.32 31.47
C SER A 111 -12.57 24.69 30.96
N SER A 112 -12.94 24.78 29.68
CA SER A 112 -13.38 26.04 29.05
C SER A 112 -14.91 26.19 28.99
N SER A 113 -15.65 25.15 29.39
CA SER A 113 -17.10 25.27 29.59
C SER A 113 -17.39 26.07 30.87
N PRO A 114 -18.17 27.16 30.81
CA PRO A 114 -18.50 27.93 32.00
C PRO A 114 -19.28 27.04 32.98
N ALA A 115 -18.82 27.03 34.25
CA ALA A 115 -19.55 26.42 35.35
C ALA A 115 -20.97 27.00 35.36
N ARG A 116 -21.96 26.11 35.24
CA ARG A 116 -23.37 26.46 35.25
C ARG A 116 -23.82 26.79 36.68
#